data_AF-A0A267MCJ5-F1
#
_entry.id   AF-A0A267MCJ5-F1
#
_cell.length_a   1.000
_cell.length_b   1.000
_cell.length_c   1.000
_cell.angle_alpha   90.00
_cell.angle_beta   90.00
_cell.angle_gamma   90.00
#
_symmetry.space_group_name_H-M   'P 1'
#
loop_
_entity.id
_entity.type
_entity.pdbx_description
1 polymer ?
#
loop_
_entity_poly.entity_id
_entity_poly.type
_entity_poly.pdbx_seq_one_letter_code
_entity_poly.pdbx_strand_id
1 'polypeptide(L)'
;MPTVILGILNNANMSMKEVSNISNVPFSTLNNASKKPIETWSIRVLNAFAEGLKMKPSELLEKLQPSTYKLEIDDKNQIIQGVYIPDIENYYAIRTVVEIEHLEGWNPTNTDIRYLHKQALDPDPSLVKEVDDVLKEYHVKTRR
;
A
#
# COMPACT_ATOMS: atom_id res chain seq x y z
N MET A 1 -24.34 -16.34 -1.15
CA MET A 1 -22.89 -16.50 -1.37
C MET A 1 -22.17 -16.33 -0.04
N PRO A 2 -21.15 -17.14 0.30
CA PRO A 2 -20.31 -16.87 1.47
C PRO A 2 -19.74 -15.46 1.34
N THR A 3 -19.79 -14.66 2.41
CA THR A 3 -19.13 -13.36 2.42
C THR A 3 -17.62 -13.55 2.33
N VAL A 4 -16.92 -12.58 1.72
CA VAL A 4 -15.48 -12.67 1.42
C VAL A 4 -14.67 -13.09 2.65
N ILE A 5 -15.02 -12.55 3.83
CA ILE A 5 -14.39 -12.92 5.10
C ILE A 5 -14.53 -14.42 5.44
N LEU A 6 -15.67 -15.05 5.16
CA LEU A 6 -15.86 -16.48 5.43
C LEU A 6 -14.98 -17.32 4.51
N GLY A 7 -14.80 -16.89 3.26
CA GLY A 7 -13.84 -17.51 2.34
C GLY A 7 -12.40 -17.41 2.84
N ILE A 8 -11.99 -16.22 3.30
CA ILE A 8 -10.65 -15.98 3.85
C ILE A 8 -10.41 -16.85 5.10
N LEU A 9 -11.37 -16.89 6.02
CA LEU A 9 -11.30 -17.71 7.23
C LEU A 9 -11.19 -19.20 6.92
N ASN A 10 -12.02 -19.72 6.00
CA ASN A 10 -11.97 -21.12 5.58
C ASN A 10 -10.62 -21.49 4.98
N ASN A 11 -10.06 -20.64 4.12
CA ASN A 11 -8.74 -20.86 3.53
C ASN A 11 -7.62 -20.87 4.58
N ALA A 12 -7.79 -20.13 5.68
CA ALA A 12 -6.86 -20.11 6.80
C ALA A 12 -7.12 -21.22 7.85
N ASN A 13 -8.08 -22.13 7.62
CA ASN A 13 -8.56 -23.11 8.60
C ASN A 13 -8.95 -22.46 9.95
N MET A 14 -9.51 -21.25 9.89
CA MET A 14 -9.87 -20.45 11.05
C MET A 14 -11.39 -20.40 11.20
N SER A 15 -11.91 -20.75 12.37
CA SER A 15 -13.32 -20.54 12.68
C SER A 15 -13.57 -19.18 13.30
N MET A 16 -14.75 -18.61 13.08
CA MET A 16 -15.13 -17.34 13.69
C MET A 16 -15.25 -17.43 15.23
N LYS A 17 -15.42 -18.64 15.77
CA LYS A 17 -15.39 -18.89 17.22
C LYS A 17 -13.98 -18.73 17.78
N GLU A 18 -12.96 -19.22 17.07
CA GLU A 18 -11.56 -19.00 17.43
C GLU A 18 -11.19 -17.52 17.35
N VAL A 19 -11.61 -16.82 16.29
CA VAL A 19 -11.43 -15.35 16.18
C VAL A 19 -12.04 -14.63 17.38
N SER A 20 -13.24 -15.02 17.79
CA SER A 20 -13.93 -14.45 18.96
C SER A 20 -13.12 -14.64 20.25
N ASN A 21 -12.56 -15.84 20.45
CA ASN A 21 -11.76 -16.17 21.62
C ASN A 21 -10.43 -15.40 21.65
N ILE A 22 -9.74 -15.29 20.51
CA ILE A 22 -8.43 -14.63 20.40
C ILE A 22 -8.58 -13.12 20.65
N SER A 23 -9.53 -12.48 19.95
CA SER A 23 -9.70 -11.02 19.96
C SER A 23 -10.54 -10.48 21.13
N ASN A 24 -11.13 -11.38 21.93
CA ASN A 24 -12.12 -11.04 22.96
C ASN A 24 -13.30 -10.19 22.42
N VAL A 25 -13.65 -10.37 21.14
CA VAL A 25 -14.85 -9.79 20.52
C VAL A 25 -15.95 -10.84 20.48
N PRO A 26 -17.19 -10.52 20.92
CA PRO A 26 -18.26 -11.52 20.96
C PRO A 26 -18.56 -12.12 19.60
N PHE A 27 -18.76 -13.45 19.55
CA PHE A 27 -19.13 -14.17 18.34
C PHE A 27 -20.35 -13.56 17.63
N SER A 28 -21.36 -13.14 18.40
CA SER A 28 -22.56 -12.48 17.86
C SER A 28 -22.21 -11.18 17.12
N THR A 29 -21.23 -10.43 17.59
CA THR A 29 -20.74 -9.19 16.95
C THR A 29 -20.07 -9.53 15.62
N LEU A 30 -19.17 -10.52 15.61
CA LEU A 30 -18.46 -10.96 14.41
C LEU A 30 -19.44 -11.54 13.36
N ASN A 31 -20.38 -12.38 13.78
CA ASN A 31 -21.39 -13.00 12.90
C ASN A 31 -22.40 -12.00 12.34
N ASN A 32 -22.74 -10.96 13.11
CA ASN A 32 -23.60 -9.89 12.61
C ASN A 32 -22.86 -9.02 11.61
N ALA A 33 -21.58 -8.71 11.86
CA ALA A 33 -20.75 -7.96 10.93
C ALA A 33 -20.51 -8.74 9.63
N SER A 34 -20.22 -10.04 9.70
CA SER A 34 -19.94 -10.88 8.54
C SER A 34 -21.08 -11.00 7.54
N LYS A 35 -22.27 -10.47 7.86
CA LYS A 35 -23.47 -10.44 7.00
C LYS A 35 -23.74 -9.05 6.40
N LYS A 36 -22.97 -8.04 6.79
CA LYS A 36 -23.12 -6.65 6.37
C LYS A 36 -21.96 -6.23 5.45
N PRO A 37 -22.16 -5.19 4.61
CA PRO A 37 -21.09 -4.59 3.82
C PRO A 37 -19.89 -4.17 4.69
N ILE A 38 -18.68 -4.32 4.18
CA ILE A 38 -17.43 -4.08 4.92
C ILE A 38 -17.30 -2.63 5.38
N GLU A 39 -17.86 -1.70 4.62
CA GLU A 39 -17.91 -0.26 4.90
C GLU A 39 -18.70 0.06 6.18
N THR A 40 -19.53 -0.88 6.65
CA THR A 40 -20.30 -0.74 7.90
C THR A 40 -19.61 -1.33 9.11
N TRP A 41 -18.45 -1.97 8.94
CA TRP A 41 -17.74 -2.62 10.04
C TRP A 41 -17.02 -1.61 10.90
N SER A 42 -17.12 -1.78 12.22
CA SER A 42 -16.25 -1.04 13.14
C SER A 42 -14.79 -1.49 13.00
N ILE A 43 -13.85 -0.58 13.25
CA ILE A 43 -12.41 -0.89 13.33
C ILE A 43 -12.14 -2.06 14.30
N ARG A 44 -12.89 -2.15 15.41
CA ARG A 44 -12.80 -3.27 16.37
C ARG A 44 -13.04 -4.63 15.72
N VAL A 45 -14.02 -4.73 14.81
CA VAL A 45 -14.33 -5.97 14.10
C VAL A 45 -13.25 -6.29 13.08
N LEU A 46 -12.78 -5.30 12.32
CA LEU A 46 -11.67 -5.49 11.37
C LEU A 46 -10.41 -5.99 12.09
N ASN A 47 -10.04 -5.36 13.20
CA ASN A 47 -8.90 -5.76 14.02
C ASN A 47 -9.06 -7.17 14.57
N ALA A 48 -10.26 -7.54 15.04
CA ALA A 48 -10.51 -8.88 15.56
C ALA A 48 -10.26 -9.97 14.50
N PHE A 49 -10.80 -9.79 13.29
CA PHE A 49 -10.55 -10.73 12.21
C PHE A 49 -9.09 -10.76 11.78
N ALA A 50 -8.44 -9.59 11.70
CA ALA A 50 -7.03 -9.50 11.33
C ALA A 50 -6.11 -10.20 12.34
N GLU A 51 -6.41 -10.04 13.64
CA GLU A 51 -5.70 -10.71 14.74
C GLU A 51 -5.86 -12.23 14.65
N GLY A 52 -7.09 -12.72 14.47
CA GLY A 52 -7.34 -14.16 14.26
C GLY A 52 -6.58 -14.70 13.04
N LEU A 53 -6.53 -13.94 11.95
CA LEU A 53 -5.83 -14.30 10.72
C LEU A 53 -4.32 -14.03 10.75
N LYS A 54 -3.78 -13.51 11.87
CA LYS A 54 -2.36 -13.15 12.04
C LYS A 54 -1.82 -12.22 10.93
N MET A 55 -2.63 -11.25 10.51
CA MET A 55 -2.27 -10.25 9.50
C MET A 55 -2.56 -8.83 9.97
N LYS A 56 -2.06 -7.84 9.25
CA LYS A 56 -2.36 -6.43 9.55
C LYS A 56 -3.81 -6.11 9.17
N PRO A 57 -4.53 -5.25 9.92
CA PRO A 57 -5.88 -4.82 9.54
C PRO A 57 -5.97 -4.20 8.15
N SER A 58 -4.93 -3.49 7.71
CA SER A 58 -4.83 -2.93 6.35
C SER A 58 -4.77 -4.02 5.28
N GLU A 59 -3.96 -5.05 5.49
CA GLU A 59 -3.85 -6.19 4.57
C GLU A 59 -5.19 -6.95 4.48
N LEU A 60 -5.87 -7.13 5.62
CA LEU A 60 -7.20 -7.73 5.61
C LEU A 60 -8.21 -6.85 4.86
N LEU A 61 -8.18 -5.53 5.06
CA LEU A 61 -9.07 -4.61 4.36
C LEU A 61 -8.87 -4.68 2.85
N GLU A 62 -7.63 -4.73 2.36
CA GLU A 62 -7.31 -4.91 0.94
C GLU A 62 -7.83 -6.24 0.39
N LYS A 63 -7.81 -7.33 1.18
CA LYS A 63 -8.39 -8.62 0.76
C LYS A 63 -9.92 -8.60 0.74
N LEU A 64 -10.55 -7.87 1.67
CA LEU A 64 -12.01 -7.76 1.78
C LEU A 64 -12.59 -6.80 0.75
N GLN A 65 -11.85 -5.75 0.44
CA GLN A 65 -12.17 -4.72 -0.52
C GLN A 65 -10.89 -4.41 -1.30
N PRO A 66 -10.63 -5.15 -2.40
CA PRO A 66 -9.50 -4.91 -3.27
C PRO A 66 -9.40 -3.43 -3.58
N SER A 67 -8.21 -2.86 -3.36
CA SER A 67 -7.97 -1.45 -3.58
C SER A 67 -8.42 -1.07 -4.98
N THR A 68 -9.20 0.00 -5.09
CA THR A 68 -9.52 0.62 -6.37
C THR A 68 -8.34 1.45 -6.89
N TYR A 69 -7.21 1.47 -6.17
CA TYR A 69 -6.03 2.18 -6.58
C TYR A 69 -5.60 1.70 -7.96
N LYS A 70 -5.43 2.67 -8.84
CA LYS A 70 -4.86 2.48 -10.16
C LYS A 70 -3.75 3.50 -10.29
N LEU A 71 -2.58 3.05 -10.75
CA LEU A 71 -1.55 3.97 -11.19
C LEU A 71 -2.04 4.68 -12.45
N GLU A 72 -2.22 5.99 -12.35
CA GLU A 72 -2.69 6.82 -13.46
C GLU A 72 -1.49 7.50 -14.14
N ILE A 73 -1.25 7.14 -15.40
CA ILE A 73 -0.22 7.74 -16.26
C ILE A 73 -0.88 8.12 -17.59
N ASP A 74 -0.72 9.39 -17.97
CA ASP A 74 -1.13 9.93 -19.27
C ASP A 74 0.09 10.46 -20.00
N ASP A 75 0.69 9.59 -20.82
CA ASP A 75 1.86 9.90 -21.62
C ASP A 75 1.63 11.01 -22.64
N LYS A 76 0.39 11.23 -23.09
CA LYS A 76 0.09 12.28 -24.09
C LYS A 76 0.20 13.67 -23.49
N ASN A 77 -0.16 13.80 -22.22
CA ASN A 77 -0.19 15.08 -21.52
C ASN A 77 0.94 15.21 -20.49
N GLN A 78 1.84 14.23 -20.38
CA GLN A 78 2.92 14.18 -19.38
C GLN A 78 2.37 14.29 -17.94
N ILE A 79 1.33 13.52 -17.62
CA ILE A 79 0.68 13.53 -16.31
C ILE A 79 0.89 12.20 -15.59
N ILE A 80 1.33 12.25 -14.34
CA ILE A 80 1.41 11.10 -13.43
C ILE A 80 0.58 11.42 -12.19
N GLN A 81 -0.41 10.57 -11.86
CA GLN A 81 -1.34 10.77 -10.73
C GLN A 81 -1.94 12.19 -10.68
N GLY A 82 -2.31 12.75 -11.83
CA GLY A 82 -2.87 14.10 -11.93
C GLY A 82 -1.86 15.25 -11.78
N VAL A 83 -0.55 14.97 -11.71
CA VAL A 83 0.51 15.98 -11.71
C VAL A 83 1.10 16.11 -13.10
N TYR A 84 1.02 17.31 -13.68
CA TYR A 84 1.69 17.64 -14.93
C TYR A 84 3.20 17.88 -14.69
N ILE A 85 4.05 17.23 -15.48
CA ILE A 85 5.50 17.38 -15.46
C ILE A 85 5.93 17.94 -16.83
N PRO A 86 6.20 19.25 -16.94
CA PRO A 86 6.40 19.91 -18.22
C PRO A 86 7.65 19.45 -18.97
N ASP A 87 8.74 19.23 -18.24
CA ASP A 87 9.99 18.79 -18.82
C ASP A 87 9.93 17.29 -19.14
N ILE A 88 10.22 16.93 -20.39
CA ILE A 88 10.03 15.57 -20.89
C ILE A 88 11.05 14.59 -20.31
N GLU A 89 12.28 15.03 -20.04
CA GLU A 89 13.32 14.18 -19.46
C GLU A 89 12.97 13.86 -18.00
N ASN A 90 12.58 14.87 -17.23
CA ASN A 90 12.08 14.71 -15.87
C ASN A 90 10.81 13.85 -15.82
N TYR A 91 9.90 14.02 -16.76
CA TYR A 91 8.70 13.17 -16.86
C TYR A 91 9.08 11.70 -16.97
N TYR A 92 9.95 11.33 -17.91
CA TYR A 92 10.36 9.94 -18.09
C TYR A 92 11.17 9.40 -16.89
N ALA A 93 12.06 10.20 -16.32
CA ALA A 93 12.83 9.80 -15.14
C ALA A 93 11.91 9.48 -13.95
N ILE A 94 10.97 10.38 -13.65
CA ILE A 94 10.00 10.19 -12.55
C ILE A 94 9.07 9.01 -12.86
N ARG A 95 8.58 8.90 -14.11
CA ARG A 95 7.73 7.77 -14.56
C ARG A 95 8.40 6.43 -14.33
N THR A 96 9.68 6.28 -14.70
CA THR A 96 10.41 5.03 -14.53
C THR A 96 10.54 4.62 -13.07
N VAL A 97 10.93 5.56 -12.18
CA VAL A 97 11.01 5.27 -10.74
C VAL A 97 9.63 4.89 -10.20
N VAL A 98 8.59 5.64 -10.57
CA VAL A 98 7.22 5.38 -10.15
C VAL A 98 6.72 4.00 -10.58
N GLU A 99 6.97 3.60 -11.83
CA GLU A 99 6.54 2.29 -12.32
C GLU A 99 7.28 1.15 -11.63
N ILE A 100 8.60 1.26 -11.45
CA ILE A 100 9.41 0.24 -10.79
C ILE A 100 8.97 0.07 -9.34
N GLU A 101 8.91 1.16 -8.59
CA GLU A 101 8.53 1.12 -7.17
C GLU A 101 7.07 0.69 -7.00
N HIS A 102 6.20 0.98 -7.98
CA HIS A 102 4.83 0.49 -7.96
C HIS A 102 4.73 -1.03 -8.09
N LEU A 103 5.58 -1.64 -8.93
CA LEU A 103 5.68 -3.10 -9.01
C LEU A 103 6.19 -3.72 -7.71
N GLU A 104 7.00 -2.99 -6.95
CA GLU A 104 7.45 -3.37 -5.60
C GLU A 104 6.39 -3.10 -4.51
N GLY A 105 5.21 -2.62 -4.89
CA GLY A 105 4.04 -2.45 -4.01
C GLY A 105 3.83 -1.03 -3.48
N TRP A 106 4.62 -0.05 -3.93
CA TRP A 106 4.36 1.35 -3.63
C TRP A 106 3.15 1.88 -4.41
N ASN A 107 2.22 2.55 -3.74
CA ASN A 107 1.05 3.13 -4.39
C ASN A 107 1.13 4.67 -4.32
N PRO A 108 1.87 5.32 -5.24
CA PRO A 108 2.11 6.76 -5.19
C PRO A 108 0.82 7.59 -5.28
N THR A 109 0.76 8.62 -4.46
CA THR A 109 -0.29 9.64 -4.50
C THR A 109 0.15 10.85 -5.32
N ASN A 110 -0.78 11.75 -5.61
CA ASN A 110 -0.46 13.06 -6.21
C ASN A 110 0.61 13.82 -5.43
N THR A 111 0.58 13.76 -4.09
CA THR A 111 1.56 14.43 -3.22
C THR A 111 2.96 13.87 -3.42
N ASP A 112 3.08 12.55 -3.56
CA ASP A 112 4.37 11.89 -3.80
C ASP A 112 4.96 12.31 -5.15
N ILE A 113 4.13 12.36 -6.20
CA ILE A 113 4.58 12.82 -7.52
C ILE A 113 5.00 14.29 -7.49
N ARG A 114 4.27 15.16 -6.78
CA ARG A 114 4.68 16.57 -6.59
C ARG A 114 6.01 16.67 -5.87
N TYR A 115 6.24 15.82 -4.87
CA TYR A 115 7.50 15.76 -4.15
C TYR A 115 8.64 15.35 -5.08
N LEU A 116 8.49 14.24 -5.83
CA LEU A 116 9.50 13.79 -6.80
C LEU A 116 9.79 14.86 -7.86
N HIS A 117 8.74 15.51 -8.39
CA HIS A 117 8.90 16.59 -9.36
C HIS A 117 9.66 17.78 -8.77
N LYS A 118 9.35 18.18 -7.52
CA LYS A 118 10.11 19.23 -6.83
C LYS A 118 11.58 18.83 -6.68
N GLN A 119 11.86 17.60 -6.25
CA GLN A 119 13.23 17.11 -6.06
C GLN A 119 14.01 17.01 -7.37
N ALA A 120 13.34 16.76 -8.50
CA ALA A 120 14.00 16.78 -9.81
C ALA A 120 14.44 18.20 -10.24
N LEU A 121 13.70 19.24 -9.83
CA LEU A 121 14.00 20.63 -10.17
C LEU A 121 14.96 21.30 -9.17
N ASP A 122 14.76 21.02 -7.89
CA ASP A 122 15.50 21.60 -6.77
C ASP A 122 15.77 20.49 -5.73
N PRO A 123 16.83 19.68 -5.96
CA PRO A 123 17.15 18.56 -5.09
C PRO A 123 17.55 19.05 -3.69
N ASP A 124 17.00 18.42 -2.66
CA ASP A 124 17.42 18.70 -1.28
C ASP A 124 18.91 18.33 -1.12
N PRO A 125 19.79 19.30 -0.79
CA PRO A 125 21.22 19.06 -0.67
C PRO A 125 21.57 17.98 0.37
N SER A 126 20.73 17.80 1.39
CA SER A 126 20.94 16.76 2.41
C SER A 126 20.73 15.35 1.86
N LEU A 127 19.72 15.16 1.01
CA LEU A 127 19.45 13.89 0.35
C LEU A 127 20.52 13.56 -0.70
N VAL A 128 20.97 14.56 -1.46
CA VAL A 128 22.06 14.39 -2.43
C VAL A 128 23.32 13.89 -1.72
N LYS A 129 23.66 14.50 -0.59
CA LYS A 129 24.82 14.08 0.21
C LYS A 129 24.68 12.65 0.74
N GLU A 130 23.50 12.27 1.21
CA GLU A 130 23.22 10.92 1.70
C GLU A 130 23.44 9.86 0.60
N VAL A 131 22.90 10.12 -0.60
CA VAL A 131 23.09 9.23 -1.76
C VAL A 131 24.57 9.11 -2.14
N ASP A 132 25.30 10.22 -2.18
CA ASP A 132 26.74 10.23 -2.48
C ASP A 132 27.55 9.41 -1.48
N ASP A 133 27.22 9.51 -0.19
CA ASP A 133 27.94 8.80 0.87
C ASP A 133 27.64 7.29 0.83
N VAL A 134 26.39 6.90 0.56
CA VAL A 134 26.01 5.50 0.33
C VAL A 134 26.77 4.93 -0.88
N LEU A 135 26.78 5.64 -2.02
CA LEU A 135 27.47 5.18 -3.22
C LEU A 135 28.97 5.02 -2.99
N LYS A 136 29.62 5.93 -2.25
CA LYS A 136 31.04 5.78 -1.88
C LYS A 136 31.27 4.54 -1.03
N GLU A 137 30.42 4.28 -0.04
CA GLU A 137 30.55 3.08 0.81
C GLU A 137 30.40 1.79 -0.02
N TYR A 138 29.43 1.74 -0.93
CA TYR A 138 29.26 0.60 -1.84
C TYR A 138 30.50 0.37 -2.73
N HIS A 139 31.08 1.43 -3.30
CA HIS A 139 32.29 1.33 -4.13
C HIS A 139 33.52 0.87 -3.33
N VAL A 140 33.60 1.17 -2.04
CA VAL A 140 34.68 0.67 -1.16
C VAL A 140 34.51 -0.82 -0.88
N LYS A 141 33.27 -1.31 -0.74
CA LYS A 141 32.98 -2.72 -0.45
C LYS A 141 33.17 -3.65 -1.65
N THR A 142 32.98 -3.18 -2.87
CA THR A 142 33.12 -4.00 -4.10
C THR A 142 34.53 -4.07 -4.67
N ARG A 143 35.49 -3.31 -4.11
CA ARG A 143 36.92 -3.33 -4.49
C ARG A 143 37.80 -4.20 -3.57
N ARG A 144 37.21 -5.03 -2.70
CA ARG A 144 37.94 -5.98 -1.83
C ARG A 144 37.82 -7.41 -2.33
#